data_AF-A0A8S9DWF0-F1
#
_entry.id   AF-A0A8S9DWF0-F1
#
_cell.length_a   1.000
_cell.length_b   1.000
_cell.length_c   1.000
_cell.angle_alpha   90.00
_cell.angle_beta   90.00
_cell.angle_gamma   90.00
#
_symmetry.space_group_name_H-M   'P 1'
#
loop_
_entity.id
_entity.type
_entity.pdbx_description
1 polymer ?
#
loop_
_entity_poly.entity_id
_entity_poly.type
_entity_poly.pdbx_seq_one_letter_code
_entity_poly.pdbx_strand_id
1 'polypeptide(L)'
;MTNRIIDEKEEMPQWDVAIESLINEEYSKLGRPLGVEDFQRLGTDYKIRFDDIMATLAQLCLHDEWIFEGEDGRGKTIGREIIEELFPYGRLEERLAKKYAVIWLPR
;
A
#
# COMPACT_ATOMS: atom_id res chain seq x y z
N MET A 1 3.11 20.52 -41.47
CA MET A 1 3.98 19.46 -40.90
C MET A 1 3.85 19.56 -39.39
N THR A 2 3.04 18.70 -38.79
CA THR A 2 2.70 18.77 -37.37
C THR A 2 3.62 17.82 -36.62
N ASN A 3 4.64 18.36 -35.96
CA ASN A 3 5.43 17.59 -35.00
C ASN A 3 4.59 17.42 -33.73
N ARG A 4 3.85 16.32 -33.63
CA ARG A 4 3.46 15.78 -32.33
C ARG A 4 4.70 15.06 -31.78
N ILE A 5 5.49 15.77 -30.98
CA ILE A 5 6.36 15.09 -30.03
C ILE A 5 5.40 14.55 -28.98
N ILE A 6 5.11 13.26 -29.07
CA ILE A 6 4.47 12.53 -28.00
C ILE A 6 5.57 12.44 -26.94
N ASP A 7 5.48 13.28 -25.91
CA ASP A 7 6.31 13.15 -24.71
C ASP A 7 5.71 12.00 -23.88
N GLU A 8 5.83 10.78 -24.41
CA GLU A 8 5.62 9.53 -23.68
C GLU A 8 6.83 9.31 -22.77
N LYS A 9 7.01 10.22 -21.81
CA LYS A 9 7.62 9.80 -20.55
C LYS A 9 6.52 9.02 -19.85
N GLU A 10 6.50 7.70 -20.03
CA GLU A 10 5.91 6.82 -19.04
C GLU A 10 6.50 7.26 -17.69
N GLU A 11 5.70 7.94 -16.87
CA GLU A 11 6.09 8.30 -15.52
C GLU A 11 6.37 6.99 -14.81
N MET A 12 7.65 6.68 -14.60
CA MET A 12 8.03 5.49 -13.85
C MET A 12 7.29 5.53 -12.51
N PRO A 13 6.62 4.43 -12.11
CA PRO A 13 5.93 4.37 -10.84
C PRO A 13 6.85 4.80 -9.70
N GLN A 14 6.31 5.54 -8.73
CA GLN A 14 7.07 5.99 -7.56
C GLN A 14 7.31 4.86 -6.54
N TRP A 15 6.91 3.63 -6.88
CA TRP A 15 6.99 2.45 -6.04
C TRP A 15 7.65 1.28 -6.77
N ASP A 16 7.94 0.23 -6.03
CA ASP A 16 8.49 -1.01 -6.58
C ASP A 16 7.36 -1.85 -7.21
N VAL A 17 7.36 -1.94 -8.54
CA VAL A 17 6.35 -2.67 -9.34
C VAL A 17 6.34 -4.17 -9.03
N ALA A 18 7.49 -4.75 -8.63
CA ALA A 18 7.55 -6.17 -8.27
C ALA A 18 6.86 -6.42 -6.92
N ILE A 19 7.04 -5.51 -5.96
CA ILE A 19 6.34 -5.57 -4.66
C ILE A 19 4.85 -5.29 -4.82
N GLU A 20 4.46 -4.32 -5.65
CA GLU A 20 3.05 -4.09 -6.00
C GLU A 20 2.40 -5.35 -6.56
N SER A 21 3.04 -5.99 -7.55
CA SER A 21 2.54 -7.23 -8.17
C SER A 21 2.33 -8.33 -7.13
N LEU A 22 3.28 -8.45 -6.19
CA LEU A 22 3.19 -9.41 -5.09
C LEU A 22 2.01 -9.13 -4.14
N ILE A 23 1.81 -7.86 -3.77
CA ILE A 23 0.71 -7.44 -2.90
C ILE A 23 -0.65 -7.71 -3.58
N ASN A 24 -0.78 -7.38 -4.87
CA ASN A 24 -1.98 -7.65 -5.67
C ASN A 24 -2.27 -9.16 -5.79
N GLU A 25 -1.23 -9.98 -5.98
CA GLU A 25 -1.36 -11.43 -6.02
C GLU A 25 -1.84 -11.99 -4.67
N GLU A 26 -1.31 -11.47 -3.55
CA GLU A 26 -1.73 -11.89 -2.21
C GLU A 26 -3.20 -11.55 -1.94
N TYR A 27 -3.64 -10.34 -2.26
CA TYR A 27 -5.05 -9.96 -2.17
C TYR A 27 -5.94 -10.88 -3.03
N SER A 28 -5.52 -11.14 -4.27
CA SER A 28 -6.24 -12.02 -5.20
C SER A 28 -6.36 -13.46 -4.67
N LYS A 29 -5.30 -13.98 -4.03
CA LYS A 29 -5.27 -15.32 -3.43
C LYS A 29 -6.18 -15.43 -2.21
N LEU A 30 -6.19 -14.42 -1.34
CA LEU A 30 -6.96 -14.45 -0.10
C LEU A 30 -8.42 -14.03 -0.29
N GLY A 31 -8.71 -13.21 -1.30
CA GLY A 31 -10.06 -12.70 -1.58
C GLY A 31 -10.62 -11.82 -0.46
N ARG A 32 -9.75 -11.21 0.36
CA ARG A 32 -10.11 -10.32 1.47
C ARG A 32 -9.12 -9.16 1.58
N PRO A 33 -9.51 -8.03 2.19
CA PRO A 33 -8.56 -6.99 2.60
C PRO A 33 -7.39 -7.58 3.40
N LEU A 34 -6.21 -7.01 3.18
CA LEU A 34 -4.96 -7.45 3.78
C LEU A 34 -4.72 -6.71 5.10
N GLY A 35 -4.29 -7.43 6.13
CA GLY A 35 -3.86 -6.85 7.40
C GLY A 35 -2.33 -6.80 7.51
N VAL A 36 -1.83 -6.18 8.59
CA VAL A 36 -0.39 -6.12 8.90
C VAL A 36 0.27 -7.50 8.87
N GLU A 37 -0.42 -8.52 9.38
CA GLU A 37 0.08 -9.89 9.46
C GLU A 37 0.30 -10.52 8.08
N ASP A 38 -0.51 -10.15 7.08
CA ASP A 38 -0.32 -10.64 5.70
C ASP A 38 0.96 -10.08 5.09
N PHE A 39 1.25 -8.79 5.32
CA PHE A 39 2.48 -8.16 4.84
C PHE A 39 3.73 -8.67 5.59
N GLN A 40 3.62 -8.98 6.88
CA GLN A 40 4.70 -9.63 7.64
C GLN A 40 4.99 -11.04 7.10
N ARG A 41 3.94 -11.80 6.79
CA ARG A 41 4.08 -13.12 6.14
C ARG A 41 4.72 -12.99 4.77
N LEU A 42 4.27 -12.07 3.91
CA LEU A 42 4.90 -11.81 2.60
C LEU A 42 6.39 -11.51 2.72
N GLY A 43 6.78 -10.65 3.68
CA GLY A 43 8.20 -10.36 3.91
C GLY A 43 9.01 -11.60 4.29
N THR A 44 8.42 -12.49 5.09
CA THR A 44 9.04 -13.76 5.48
C THR A 44 9.14 -14.73 4.30
N ASP A 45 8.05 -14.95 3.57
CA ASP A 45 7.94 -15.93 2.49
C ASP A 45 8.85 -15.59 1.31
N TYR A 46 8.94 -14.31 0.97
CA TYR A 46 9.69 -13.83 -0.19
C TYR A 46 11.06 -13.21 0.17
N LYS A 47 11.44 -13.22 1.45
CA LYS A 47 12.67 -12.59 1.97
C LYS A 47 12.80 -11.10 1.61
N ILE A 48 11.67 -10.40 1.60
CA ILE A 48 11.60 -8.95 1.38
C ILE A 48 11.50 -8.29 2.74
N ARG A 49 12.17 -7.15 2.95
CA ARG A 49 12.03 -6.44 4.22
C ARG A 49 10.61 -5.93 4.35
N PHE A 50 10.00 -6.16 5.52
CA PHE A 50 8.67 -5.64 5.83
C PHE A 50 8.57 -4.13 5.56
N ASP A 51 9.59 -3.34 5.94
CA ASP A 51 9.65 -1.91 5.68
C ASP A 51 9.56 -1.55 4.17
N ASP A 52 10.14 -2.35 3.28
CA ASP A 52 10.10 -2.10 1.83
C ASP A 52 8.70 -2.39 1.25
N ILE A 53 8.04 -3.43 1.77
CA ILE A 53 6.64 -3.75 1.44
C ILE A 53 5.74 -2.60 1.88
N MET A 54 5.91 -2.15 3.13
CA MET A 54 5.10 -1.08 3.70
C MET A 54 5.34 0.27 3.02
N ALA A 55 6.59 0.58 2.63
CA ALA A 55 6.90 1.78 1.87
C ALA A 55 6.24 1.77 0.49
N THR A 56 6.24 0.62 -0.19
CA THR A 56 5.53 0.45 -1.47
C THR A 56 4.02 0.64 -1.30
N LEU A 57 3.43 0.00 -0.29
CA LEU A 57 2.00 0.14 0.01
C LEU A 57 1.60 1.59 0.33
N ALA A 58 2.46 2.33 1.04
CA ALA A 58 2.24 3.75 1.32
C ALA A 58 2.19 4.59 0.03
N GLN A 59 3.09 4.33 -0.93
CA GLN A 59 3.06 5.00 -2.24
C GLN A 59 1.78 4.66 -3.00
N LEU A 60 1.36 3.39 -3.02
CA LEU A 60 0.09 2.98 -3.62
C LEU A 60 -1.10 3.72 -2.99
N CYS A 61 -1.10 3.90 -1.67
CA CYS A 61 -2.14 4.67 -0.98
C CYS A 61 -2.10 6.17 -1.29
N LEU A 62 -0.91 6.76 -1.39
CA LEU A 62 -0.72 8.18 -1.72
C LEU A 62 -1.15 8.52 -3.15
N HIS A 63 -1.17 7.51 -4.03
CA HIS A 63 -1.55 7.60 -5.44
C HIS A 63 -2.96 7.05 -5.73
N ASP A 64 -3.77 6.79 -4.69
CA ASP A 64 -5.15 6.28 -4.82
C ASP A 64 -5.29 4.89 -5.50
N GLU A 65 -4.19 4.13 -5.68
CA GLU A 65 -4.22 2.75 -6.20
C GLU A 65 -4.71 1.76 -5.14
N TRP A 66 -4.40 2.05 -3.88
CA TRP A 66 -4.85 1.29 -2.72
C TRP A 66 -5.48 2.23 -1.70
N ILE A 67 -6.34 1.69 -0.87
CA ILE A 67 -6.92 2.40 0.28
C ILE A 67 -6.71 1.58 1.54
N PHE A 68 -6.87 2.26 2.67
CA PHE A 68 -6.81 1.63 3.98
C PHE A 68 -8.00 2.07 4.83
N GLU A 69 -8.52 1.12 5.60
CA GLU A 69 -9.71 1.28 6.42
C GLU A 69 -9.40 0.76 7.82
N GLY A 70 -9.98 1.40 8.84
CA GLY A 70 -9.88 0.90 10.21
C GLY A 70 -11.05 -0.04 10.51
N GLU A 71 -10.77 -1.17 11.16
CA GLU A 71 -11.79 -2.09 11.66
C GLU A 71 -12.39 -1.62 13.02
N ASP A 72 -12.33 -0.32 13.37
CA ASP A 72 -12.86 0.21 14.64
C ASP A 72 -14.40 0.19 14.75
N GLY A 73 -15.08 -0.53 13.85
CA GLY A 73 -16.52 -0.66 13.78
C GLY A 73 -17.23 0.58 13.22
N ARG A 74 -16.51 1.63 12.78
CA ARG A 74 -17.13 2.85 12.23
C ARG A 74 -17.09 2.96 10.71
N GLY A 75 -16.54 1.97 10.00
CA GLY A 75 -16.55 1.94 8.52
C GLY A 75 -16.06 3.26 7.89
N LYS A 76 -15.18 3.99 8.60
CA LYS A 76 -14.65 5.25 8.11
C LYS A 76 -13.36 4.95 7.39
N THR A 77 -13.39 5.12 6.07
CA THR A 77 -12.20 5.34 5.25
C THR A 77 -11.31 6.31 6.01
N ILE A 78 -10.10 5.84 6.30
CA ILE A 78 -9.13 6.65 6.99
C ILE A 78 -8.56 7.63 5.95
N GLY A 79 -8.71 8.94 6.19
CA GLY A 79 -8.31 9.97 5.24
C GLY A 79 -6.80 10.05 5.03
N ARG A 80 -6.39 10.74 3.97
CA ARG A 80 -4.97 10.90 3.58
C ARG A 80 -4.12 11.48 4.71
N GLU A 81 -4.69 12.34 5.54
CA GLU A 81 -4.05 12.93 6.72
C GLU A 81 -3.57 11.89 7.73
N ILE A 82 -4.22 10.73 7.80
CA ILE A 82 -3.79 9.64 8.69
C ILE A 82 -2.73 8.76 8.00
N ILE A 83 -2.52 8.84 6.68
CA ILE A 83 -1.36 8.17 6.04
C ILE A 83 -0.06 8.69 6.66
N GLU A 84 0.06 10.00 6.88
CA GLU A 84 1.27 10.59 7.46
C GLU A 84 1.48 10.14 8.92
N GLU A 85 0.39 9.93 9.66
CA GLU A 85 0.45 9.40 11.04
C GLU A 85 0.73 7.89 11.08
N LEU A 86 0.21 7.14 10.10
CA LEU A 86 0.37 5.70 9.99
C LEU A 86 1.73 5.32 9.39
N PHE A 87 2.29 6.19 8.55
CA PHE A 87 3.58 6.04 7.89
C PHE A 87 4.55 7.20 8.20
N PRO A 88 4.88 7.46 9.47
CA PRO A 88 5.84 8.50 9.81
C PRO A 88 7.18 8.21 9.11
N TYR A 89 7.65 9.16 8.32
CA TYR A 89 8.88 9.05 7.52
C TYR A 89 8.88 7.83 6.56
N GLY A 90 7.72 7.41 6.08
CA GLY A 90 7.57 6.29 5.14
C GLY A 90 7.66 4.90 5.77
N ARG A 91 7.56 4.79 7.11
CA ARG A 91 7.56 3.52 7.83
C ARG A 91 6.27 3.33 8.61
N LEU A 92 5.72 2.11 8.59
CA LEU A 92 4.51 1.81 9.32
C LEU A 92 4.72 1.98 10.84
N GLU A 93 3.90 2.80 11.48
CA GLU A 93 3.74 2.80 12.93
C GLU A 93 2.83 1.64 13.33
N GLU A 94 3.43 0.45 13.49
CA GLU A 94 2.71 -0.79 13.78
C GLU A 94 1.75 -0.70 14.97
N ARG A 95 2.06 0.12 15.98
CA ARG A 95 1.18 0.29 17.15
C ARG A 95 -0.14 0.93 16.76
N LEU A 96 -0.11 1.93 15.87
CA LEU A 96 -1.32 2.59 15.38
C LEU A 96 -2.08 1.65 14.43
N ALA A 97 -1.36 0.96 13.54
CA ALA A 97 -1.94 -0.02 12.63
C ALA A 97 -2.71 -1.13 13.38
N LYS A 98 -2.10 -1.68 14.43
CA LYS A 98 -2.72 -2.68 15.30
C LYS A 98 -3.86 -2.10 16.14
N LYS A 99 -3.67 -0.89 16.70
CA LYS A 99 -4.70 -0.20 17.50
C LYS A 99 -5.99 0.03 16.69
N TYR A 100 -5.86 0.37 15.42
CA TYR A 100 -6.99 0.66 14.54
C TYR A 100 -7.41 -0.54 13.67
N ALA A 101 -6.76 -1.71 13.86
CA ALA A 101 -6.98 -2.91 13.06
C ALA A 101 -7.06 -2.55 11.56
N VAL A 102 -6.02 -1.85 11.08
CA VAL A 102 -6.02 -1.31 9.72
C VAL A 102 -5.93 -2.45 8.72
N ILE A 103 -6.81 -2.39 7.74
CA ILE A 103 -6.84 -3.28 6.57
C ILE A 103 -6.62 -2.47 5.30
N TRP A 104 -6.02 -3.10 4.30
CA TRP A 104 -5.70 -2.50 3.01
C TRP A 104 -6.37 -3.28 1.89
N LEU A 105 -6.87 -2.56 0.88
CA LEU A 105 -7.49 -3.13 -0.30
C LEU A 105 -7.21 -2.28 -1.54
N PRO A 106 -7.16 -2.89 -2.74
CA PRO A 106 -7.12 -2.15 -3.99
C PRO A 106 -8.36 -1.25 -4.13
N ARG A 107 -8.20 -0.12 -4.82
CA ARG A 107 -9.31 0.79 -5.11
C ARG A 107 -10.13 0.38 -6.33
#